data_AF-A0A7K4A3B2-F1
#
_entry.id   AF-A0A7K4A3B2-F1
#
_cell.length_a   1.000
_cell.length_b   1.000
_cell.length_c   1.000
_cell.angle_alpha   90.00
_cell.angle_beta   90.00
_cell.angle_gamma   90.00
#
_symmetry.space_group_name_H-M   'P 1'
#
loop_
_entity.id
_entity.type
_entity.pdbx_description
1 polymer ?
#
loop_
_entity_poly.entity_id
_entity_poly.type
_entity_poly.pdbx_seq_one_letter_code
_entity_poly.pdbx_strand_id
1 'polypeptide(L)'
;MKPWIIDLAGLGTGFWLIGYLLSLVLFFTSWAEHLGWIISALCTPLVIVITFRWFRTRDLPLSYFVGVGLAWVLIAVMLDYLFIVLLFQAAYYKTDVYVYYALTFLIPVVVGMYLKSTKDDRGDPV
;
A
#
# COMPACT_ATOMS: atom_id res chain seq x y z
N MET A 1 -4.66 -15.46 -14.76
CA MET A 1 -5.23 -15.22 -13.42
C MET A 1 -6.29 -14.13 -13.50
N LYS A 2 -7.31 -14.12 -12.63
CA LYS A 2 -8.35 -13.08 -12.66
C LYS A 2 -7.75 -11.71 -12.26
N PRO A 3 -8.04 -10.60 -12.97
CA PRO A 3 -7.43 -9.29 -12.72
C PRO A 3 -7.56 -8.81 -11.28
N TRP A 4 -8.70 -9.05 -10.63
CA TRP A 4 -8.92 -8.65 -9.24
C TRP A 4 -7.99 -9.34 -8.24
N ILE A 5 -7.53 -10.57 -8.51
CA ILE A 5 -6.56 -11.25 -7.64
C ILE A 5 -5.22 -10.54 -7.70
N ILE A 6 -4.81 -10.12 -8.89
CA ILE A 6 -3.55 -9.37 -9.10
C ILE A 6 -3.65 -8.02 -8.39
N ASP A 7 -4.78 -7.33 -8.54
CA ASP A 7 -4.99 -6.01 -7.93
C ASP A 7 -5.04 -6.07 -6.40
N LEU A 8 -5.78 -7.03 -5.82
CA LEU A 8 -5.93 -7.16 -4.37
C LEU A 8 -4.71 -7.80 -3.71
N ALA A 9 -4.32 -9.00 -4.14
CA ALA A 9 -3.31 -9.80 -3.47
C ALA A 9 -1.91 -9.62 -4.08
N GLY A 10 -1.82 -9.59 -5.41
CA GLY A 10 -0.55 -9.48 -6.11
C GLY A 10 0.19 -8.19 -5.80
N LEU A 11 -0.44 -7.04 -6.06
CA LEU A 11 0.15 -5.73 -5.80
C LEU A 11 0.38 -5.49 -4.31
N GLY A 12 -0.63 -5.76 -3.47
CA GLY A 12 -0.53 -5.58 -2.02
C GLY A 12 0.63 -6.37 -1.40
N THR A 13 0.74 -7.66 -1.75
CA THR A 13 1.85 -8.51 -1.30
C THR A 13 3.19 -8.05 -1.87
N GLY A 14 3.22 -7.64 -3.15
CA GLY A 14 4.44 -7.13 -3.79
C GLY A 14 4.98 -5.87 -3.11
N PHE A 15 4.12 -4.89 -2.84
CA PHE A 15 4.52 -3.67 -2.12
C PHE A 15 4.96 -3.96 -0.69
N TRP A 16 4.23 -4.81 0.02
CA TRP A 16 4.62 -5.25 1.35
C TRP A 16 6.01 -5.91 1.35
N LEU A 17 6.24 -6.86 0.42
CA LEU A 17 7.49 -7.60 0.35
C LEU A 17 8.69 -6.69 0.06
N ILE A 18 8.53 -5.74 -0.86
CA ILE A 18 9.60 -4.77 -1.16
C ILE A 18 9.90 -3.92 0.08
N GLY A 19 8.86 -3.40 0.77
CA GLY A 19 9.04 -2.64 2.01
C GLY A 19 9.70 -3.46 3.12
N TYR A 20 9.30 -4.72 3.27
CA TYR A 20 9.88 -5.68 4.22
C TYR A 20 11.36 -5.96 3.94
N LEU A 21 11.75 -6.19 2.68
CA LEU A 21 13.16 -6.41 2.35
C LEU A 21 14.00 -5.14 2.57
N LEU A 22 13.47 -3.96 2.25
CA LEU A 22 14.15 -2.68 2.53
C LEU A 22 14.30 -2.44 4.04
N SER A 23 13.30 -2.80 4.83
CA SER A 23 13.35 -2.66 6.29
C SER A 23 14.40 -3.57 6.90
N LEU A 24 14.54 -4.81 6.41
CA LEU A 24 15.62 -5.70 6.84
C LEU A 24 17.00 -5.13 6.56
N VAL A 25 17.22 -4.52 5.39
CA VAL A 25 18.50 -3.88 5.07
C VAL A 25 18.79 -2.70 6.00
N LEU A 26 17.81 -1.82 6.21
CA LEU A 26 17.95 -0.65 7.09
C LEU A 26 18.11 -1.03 8.56
N PHE A 27 17.52 -2.15 8.99
CA PHE A 27 17.58 -2.63 10.37
C PHE A 27 19.01 -2.91 10.84
N PHE A 28 19.91 -3.32 9.94
CA PHE A 28 21.33 -3.55 10.26
C PHE A 28 22.19 -2.28 10.24
N THR A 29 21.58 -1.10 10.16
CA THR A 29 22.28 0.19 10.14
C THR A 29 21.99 1.01 11.41
N SER A 30 22.70 2.12 11.59
CA SER A 30 22.45 3.06 12.70
C SER A 30 21.08 3.75 12.65
N TRP A 31 20.32 3.58 11.57
CA TRP A 31 19.04 4.26 11.34
C TRP A 31 17.82 3.40 11.73
N ALA A 32 18.03 2.27 12.41
CA ALA A 32 16.97 1.34 12.78
C ALA A 32 15.82 2.02 13.56
N GLU A 33 16.10 3.01 14.41
CA GLU A 33 15.05 3.72 15.16
C GLU A 33 14.11 4.58 14.29
N HIS A 34 14.53 4.95 13.09
CA HIS A 34 13.78 5.79 12.16
C HIS A 34 13.30 5.05 10.91
N LEU A 35 13.50 3.72 10.87
CA LEU A 35 13.32 2.91 9.67
C LEU A 35 11.93 3.07 9.05
N GLY A 36 10.86 3.07 9.86
CA GLY A 36 9.48 3.15 9.37
C GLY A 36 9.17 4.48 8.70
N TRP A 37 9.69 5.58 9.24
CA TRP A 37 9.54 6.91 8.63
C TRP A 37 10.33 7.05 7.33
N ILE A 38 11.58 6.56 7.30
CA ILE A 38 12.44 6.60 6.11
C ILE A 38 11.79 5.82 4.96
N ILE A 39 11.35 4.59 5.23
CA ILE A 39 10.72 3.73 4.21
C ILE A 39 9.40 4.34 3.75
N SER A 40 8.56 4.81 4.67
CA SER A 40 7.28 5.43 4.32
C SER A 40 7.48 6.66 3.42
N ALA A 41 8.46 7.52 3.71
CA ALA A 41 8.75 8.70 2.90
C ALA A 41 9.21 8.35 1.48
N LEU A 42 10.02 7.29 1.32
CA LEU A 42 10.56 6.87 0.02
C LEU A 42 9.55 6.05 -0.80
N CYS A 43 8.88 5.09 -0.17
CA CYS A 43 8.00 4.16 -0.86
C CYS A 43 6.62 4.75 -1.15
N THR A 44 6.10 5.67 -0.33
CA THR A 44 4.75 6.23 -0.54
C THR A 44 4.60 6.92 -1.91
N PRO A 45 5.48 7.83 -2.34
CA PRO A 45 5.41 8.42 -3.68
C PRO A 45 5.47 7.37 -4.79
N LEU A 46 6.33 6.35 -4.62
CA LEU A 46 6.47 5.26 -5.58
C LEU A 46 5.17 4.45 -5.72
N VAL A 47 4.57 4.05 -4.59
CA VAL A 47 3.31 3.29 -4.56
C VAL A 47 2.18 4.12 -5.15
N ILE A 48 2.10 5.43 -4.87
CA ILE A 48 1.13 6.33 -5.50
C ILE A 48 1.28 6.32 -7.03
N VAL A 49 2.50 6.52 -7.54
CA VAL A 49 2.77 6.56 -8.99
C VAL A 49 2.43 5.24 -9.66
N ILE A 50 2.80 4.11 -9.05
CA ILE A 50 2.51 2.78 -9.59
C ILE A 50 1.00 2.53 -9.58
N THR A 51 0.33 2.78 -8.45
CA THR A 51 -1.13 2.60 -8.31
C THR A 51 -1.89 3.44 -9.32
N PHE A 52 -1.52 4.71 -9.47
CA PHE A 52 -2.11 5.59 -10.49
C PHE A 52 -1.90 5.05 -11.90
N ARG A 53 -0.67 4.70 -12.27
CA ARG A 53 -0.36 4.17 -13.60
C ARG A 53 -1.04 2.83 -13.89
N TRP A 54 -1.23 2.00 -12.87
CA TRP A 54 -1.87 0.69 -12.99
C TRP A 54 -3.37 0.79 -13.25
N PHE A 55 -4.06 1.70 -12.56
CA PHE A 55 -5.52 1.83 -12.64
C PHE A 55 -6.02 2.89 -13.64
N ARG A 56 -5.18 3.83 -14.10
CA ARG A 56 -5.60 4.97 -14.96
C ARG A 56 -6.30 4.60 -16.27
N THR A 57 -6.07 3.40 -16.82
CA THR A 57 -6.66 2.95 -18.09
C THR A 57 -7.96 2.17 -17.89
N ARG A 58 -8.34 1.86 -16.64
CA ARG A 58 -9.46 1.00 -16.32
C ARG A 58 -10.64 1.84 -15.84
N ASP A 59 -11.84 1.41 -16.19
CA ASP A 59 -13.06 2.01 -15.69
C ASP A 59 -13.63 1.14 -14.57
N LEU A 60 -13.45 1.61 -13.33
CA LEU A 60 -13.74 0.85 -12.12
C LEU A 60 -14.48 1.75 -11.13
N PRO A 61 -15.50 1.23 -10.43
CA PRO A 61 -16.24 2.01 -9.44
C PRO A 61 -15.36 2.29 -8.22
N LEU A 62 -15.66 3.39 -7.49
CA LEU A 62 -14.93 3.76 -6.28
C LEU A 62 -14.94 2.65 -5.21
N SER A 63 -16.03 1.89 -5.12
CA SER A 63 -16.15 0.74 -4.22
C SER A 63 -15.06 -0.33 -4.46
N TYR A 64 -14.60 -0.46 -5.71
CA TYR A 64 -13.49 -1.35 -6.05
C TYR A 64 -12.18 -0.90 -5.38
N PHE A 65 -11.86 0.39 -5.47
CA PHE A 65 -10.65 0.96 -4.86
C PHE A 65 -10.66 0.89 -3.33
N VAL A 66 -11.83 1.05 -2.71
CA VAL A 66 -12.02 0.81 -1.26
C VAL A 66 -11.72 -0.65 -0.92
N GLY A 67 -12.24 -1.59 -1.72
CA GLY A 67 -11.92 -3.02 -1.56
C GLY A 67 -10.43 -3.32 -1.70
N VAL A 68 -9.74 -2.68 -2.66
CA VAL A 68 -8.28 -2.78 -2.83
C VAL A 68 -7.55 -2.27 -1.60
N GLY A 69 -7.88 -1.08 -1.10
CA GLY A 69 -7.26 -0.52 0.10
C GLY A 69 -7.45 -1.41 1.33
N LEU A 70 -8.66 -1.93 1.55
CA LEU A 70 -8.93 -2.85 2.66
C LEU A 70 -8.13 -4.14 2.54
N ALA A 71 -8.08 -4.73 1.35
CA ALA A 71 -7.31 -5.95 1.12
C ALA A 71 -5.81 -5.73 1.37
N TRP A 72 -5.26 -4.60 0.91
CA TRP A 72 -3.84 -4.30 1.10
C TRP A 72 -3.49 -4.09 2.58
N VAL A 73 -4.34 -3.38 3.34
CA VAL A 73 -4.12 -3.24 4.79
C VAL A 73 -4.20 -4.59 5.49
N LEU A 74 -5.20 -5.42 5.16
CA LEU A 74 -5.33 -6.74 5.75
C LEU A 74 -4.08 -7.58 5.50
N ILE A 75 -3.58 -7.59 4.26
CA ILE A 75 -2.35 -8.27 3.87
C ILE A 75 -1.17 -7.73 4.69
N ALA A 76 -1.00 -6.41 4.75
CA ALA A 76 0.10 -5.79 5.49
C ALA A 76 0.08 -6.18 6.97
N VAL A 77 -1.07 -6.05 7.65
CA VAL A 77 -1.23 -6.40 9.06
C VAL A 77 -0.94 -7.89 9.30
N MET A 78 -1.48 -8.78 8.46
CA MET A 78 -1.27 -10.22 8.60
C MET A 78 0.19 -10.61 8.40
N LEU A 79 0.83 -10.07 7.35
CA LEU A 79 2.23 -10.39 7.05
C LEU A 79 3.19 -9.76 8.06
N ASP A 80 2.95 -8.53 8.53
CA ASP A 80 3.74 -7.92 9.62
C ASP A 80 3.62 -8.74 10.91
N TYR A 81 2.42 -9.21 11.25
CA TYR A 81 2.23 -10.03 12.43
C TYR A 81 3.02 -11.35 12.34
N LEU A 82 2.94 -12.03 11.20
CA LEU A 82 3.65 -13.31 11.00
C LEU A 82 5.17 -13.14 10.91
N PHE A 83 5.64 -12.21 10.10
CA PHE A 83 7.06 -12.08 9.75
C PHE A 83 7.83 -11.08 10.59
N ILE A 84 7.17 -10.21 11.35
CA ILE A 84 7.83 -9.22 12.20
C ILE A 84 7.55 -9.50 13.67
N VAL A 85 6.27 -9.51 14.06
CA VAL A 85 5.89 -9.68 15.48
C VAL A 85 6.26 -11.08 15.98
N LEU A 86 5.78 -12.13 15.31
CA LEU A 86 6.02 -13.51 15.73
C LEU A 86 7.48 -13.94 15.50
N LEU A 87 8.05 -13.60 14.34
CA LEU A 87 9.39 -14.05 13.98
C LEU A 87 10.49 -13.39 14.83
N PHE A 88 10.39 -12.09 15.11
CA PHE A 88 11.41 -11.34 15.84
C PHE A 88 11.03 -11.02 17.30
N GLN A 89 9.84 -11.43 17.75
CA GLN A 89 9.33 -11.14 19.11
C GLN A 89 9.40 -9.63 19.45
N ALA A 90 9.15 -8.79 18.46
CA ALA A 90 9.40 -7.36 18.54
C ALA A 90 8.17 -6.57 19.02
N ALA A 91 8.42 -5.50 19.79
CA ALA A 91 7.44 -4.45 20.04
C ALA A 91 7.28 -3.58 18.77
N TYR A 92 6.46 -4.10 17.85
CA TYR A 92 6.36 -3.59 16.47
C TYR A 92 5.40 -2.41 16.33
N TYR A 93 4.24 -2.46 17.01
CA TYR A 93 3.18 -1.47 16.82
C TYR A 93 3.56 -0.11 17.43
N LYS A 94 3.98 0.79 16.55
CA LYS A 94 4.38 2.16 16.84
C LYS A 94 3.65 3.12 15.90
N THR A 95 3.76 4.42 16.16
CA THR A 95 3.05 5.47 15.41
C THR A 95 3.30 5.41 13.90
N ASP A 96 4.55 5.16 13.48
CA ASP A 96 4.95 5.03 12.08
C ASP A 96 4.25 3.85 11.38
N VAL A 97 4.04 2.73 12.07
CA VAL A 97 3.32 1.56 11.54
C VAL A 97 1.84 1.88 11.31
N TYR A 98 1.19 2.61 12.23
CA TYR A 98 -0.20 3.03 12.04
C TYR A 98 -0.36 4.01 10.87
N VAL A 99 0.61 4.92 10.68
CA VAL A 99 0.66 5.81 9.51
C VAL A 99 0.84 5.00 8.23
N TYR A 100 1.73 4.00 8.23
CA TYR A 100 1.89 3.08 7.11
C TYR A 100 0.58 2.35 6.75
N TYR A 101 -0.17 1.83 7.73
CA TYR A 101 -1.47 1.19 7.45
C TYR A 101 -2.50 2.17 6.90
N ALA A 102 -2.56 3.38 7.45
CA ALA A 102 -3.42 4.43 6.93
C ALA A 102 -3.08 4.76 5.47
N LEU A 103 -1.79 4.94 5.14
CA LEU A 103 -1.34 5.21 3.77
C LEU A 103 -1.65 4.05 2.83
N THR A 104 -1.43 2.81 3.28
CA THR A 104 -1.76 1.59 2.51
C THR A 104 -3.23 1.55 2.09
N PHE A 105 -4.14 1.97 2.96
CA PHE A 105 -5.57 2.11 2.62
C PHE A 105 -5.86 3.34 1.75
N LEU A 106 -5.32 4.49 2.14
CA LEU A 106 -5.67 5.78 1.53
C LEU A 106 -5.16 5.88 0.09
N ILE A 107 -4.01 5.31 -0.25
CA ILE A 107 -3.43 5.44 -1.59
C ILE A 107 -4.38 4.91 -2.69
N PRO A 108 -4.87 3.65 -2.65
CA PRO A 108 -5.84 3.17 -3.63
C PRO A 108 -7.12 4.02 -3.68
N VAL A 109 -7.64 4.43 -2.52
CA VAL A 109 -8.90 5.19 -2.43
C VAL A 109 -8.75 6.58 -3.03
N VAL A 110 -7.70 7.32 -2.66
CA VAL A 110 -7.41 8.66 -3.19
C VAL A 110 -7.13 8.63 -4.68
N VAL A 111 -6.36 7.64 -5.16
CA VAL A 111 -6.14 7.44 -6.59
C VAL A 111 -7.46 7.17 -7.32
N GLY A 112 -8.31 6.31 -6.76
CA GLY A 112 -9.64 6.01 -7.32
C GLY A 112 -10.54 7.24 -7.40
N MET A 113 -10.58 8.06 -6.33
CA MET A 113 -11.32 9.32 -6.33
C MET A 113 -10.82 10.27 -7.41
N TYR A 114 -9.50 10.49 -7.50
CA TYR A 114 -8.89 11.37 -8.48
C TYR A 114 -9.19 10.93 -9.93
N LEU A 115 -9.03 9.63 -10.21
CA LEU A 115 -9.31 9.07 -11.54
C LEU A 115 -10.77 9.20 -11.94
N LYS A 116 -11.71 9.04 -10.99
CA LYS A 116 -13.14 9.21 -11.24
C LYS A 116 -13.49 10.67 -11.51
N SER A 117 -13.02 11.61 -10.69
CA SER A 117 -13.26 13.04 -10.89
C SER A 117 -12.74 13.53 -12.25
N THR A 118 -11.56 13.09 -12.67
CA THR A 118 -10.98 13.52 -13.95
C THR A 118 -11.71 12.94 -15.18
N LYS A 119 -12.51 11.88 -15.01
CA LYS A 119 -13.35 11.32 -16.09
C LYS A 119 -14.67 12.08 -16.20
N ASP A 120 -15.27 12.41 -15.07
CA ASP A 120 -16.48 13.25 -14.98
C ASP A 120 -16.24 14.62 -15.66
N ASP A 121 -15.10 15.25 -15.39
CA ASP A 121 -14.70 16.53 -16.02
C ASP A 121 -14.52 16.45 -17.55
N ARG A 122 -14.32 15.25 -18.11
CA ARG A 122 -14.14 15.02 -19.56
C ARG A 122 -15.45 14.70 -20.29
N GLY A 123 -16.57 14.55 -19.58
CA GLY A 123 -17.88 14.27 -20.18
C GLY A 123 -18.05 12.84 -20.71
N ASP A 124 -17.19 11.91 -20.31
CA ASP A 124 -17.35 10.49 -20.65
C ASP A 124 -18.48 9.88 -19.80
N PRO A 125 -19.41 9.08 -20.36
CA PRO A 125 -20.54 8.53 -19.61
C PRO A 125 -20.08 7.60 -18.48
N VAL A 126 -20.66 7.82 -17.29
CA VAL A 126 -20.44 7.07 -16.03
C VAL A 126 -21.23 5.77 -15.98
#